data_AF-A0A382NR72-F1
#
_entry.id   AF-A0A382NR72-F1
#
_cell.length_a   1.000
_cell.length_b   1.000
_cell.length_c   1.000
_cell.angle_alpha   90.00
_cell.angle_beta   90.00
_cell.angle_gamma   90.00
#
_symmetry.space_group_name_H-M   'P 1'
#
loop_
_entity.id
_entity.type
_entity.pdbx_description
1 polymer ?
#
loop_
_entity_poly.entity_id
_entity_poly.type
_entity_poly.pdbx_seq_one_letter_code
_entity_poly.pdbx_strand_id
1 'polypeptide(L)'
;MLTSFERLQPSWFAHFMRDPQKFRPGIVMPNYWPGGEAVRKDVLEGNSDKQLLALWHYFSLGRSARDPSGIRREGASLKVSDRTRVYRGRSRIAGYRGIAVGFPDGINYAFNAQNGALSALWSGEFVNVSWAGQGSGNFNPRVRPVELAQDVAFYRLDKDDAPWPLRPVMNKDNPVNPDPLYPRNLGYRFEGYQLDEEGVPTFMYRTGDVAVEDRANGVAVNRLNRLERRLWFNASKAETVYLRALTGKVKQLSPKQFVTDAVKMSVPEGTALLRGEGDTRELLLKLKLPKGKSEVEIRYELLR
;
A
#
# COMPACT_ATOMS: atom_id res chain seq x y z
N MET A 1 24.53 8.93 -9.33
CA MET A 1 25.84 9.60 -9.09
C MET A 1 26.90 8.68 -8.48
N LEU A 2 26.56 7.55 -7.85
CA LEU A 2 27.55 6.66 -7.20
C LEU A 2 28.37 5.77 -8.15
N THR A 3 28.14 5.76 -9.46
CA THR A 3 28.92 4.94 -10.42
C THR A 3 30.06 5.73 -11.07
N SER A 4 30.22 7.02 -10.75
CA SER A 4 31.25 7.86 -11.36
C SER A 4 32.68 7.47 -10.93
N PHE A 5 32.85 6.76 -9.81
CA PHE A 5 34.16 6.30 -9.35
C PHE A 5 34.84 5.36 -10.36
N GLU A 6 34.07 4.57 -11.11
CA GLU A 6 34.59 3.64 -12.14
C GLU A 6 35.31 4.36 -13.27
N ARG A 7 35.04 5.67 -13.46
CA ARG A 7 35.58 6.50 -14.54
C ARG A 7 36.60 7.53 -14.06
N LEU A 8 36.85 7.61 -12.76
CA LEU A 8 37.76 8.57 -12.15
C LEU A 8 38.96 7.85 -11.56
N GLN A 9 40.13 8.49 -11.64
CA GLN A 9 41.31 8.04 -10.91
C GLN A 9 41.24 8.56 -9.46
N PRO A 10 41.57 7.74 -8.44
CA PRO A 10 41.53 8.18 -7.04
C PRO A 10 42.38 9.42 -6.78
N SER A 11 43.56 9.47 -7.38
CA SER A 11 44.48 10.62 -7.28
C SER A 11 43.85 11.87 -7.88
N TRP A 12 43.24 11.76 -9.06
CA TRP A 12 42.55 12.89 -9.68
C TRP A 12 41.40 13.36 -8.78
N PHE A 13 40.51 12.48 -8.34
CA PHE A 13 39.45 12.85 -7.39
C PHE A 13 39.99 13.64 -6.19
N ALA A 14 41.06 13.17 -5.54
CA ALA A 14 41.64 13.85 -4.39
C ALA A 14 42.21 15.24 -4.72
N HIS A 15 42.81 15.45 -5.90
CA HIS A 15 43.26 16.77 -6.32
C HIS A 15 42.08 17.70 -6.65
N PHE A 16 41.06 17.18 -7.33
CA PHE A 16 39.87 17.95 -7.69
C PHE A 16 39.16 18.47 -6.44
N MET A 17 38.91 17.59 -5.47
CA MET A 17 38.14 17.93 -4.28
C MET A 17 38.84 19.00 -3.41
N ARG A 18 40.17 19.05 -3.41
CA ARG A 18 40.93 20.05 -2.65
C ARG A 18 40.81 21.46 -3.21
N ASP A 19 40.68 21.59 -4.53
CA ASP A 19 40.50 22.89 -5.16
C ASP A 19 39.70 22.78 -6.46
N PRO A 20 38.37 22.61 -6.37
CA PRO A 20 37.54 22.36 -7.54
C PRO A 20 37.54 23.54 -8.53
N GLN A 21 37.62 24.77 -8.00
CA GLN A 21 37.58 26.01 -8.78
C GLN A 21 38.84 26.20 -9.64
N LYS A 22 40.01 25.75 -9.16
CA LYS A 22 41.25 25.75 -9.95
C LYS A 22 41.14 24.94 -11.24
N PHE A 23 40.43 23.80 -11.21
CA PHE A 23 40.27 22.95 -12.38
C PHE A 23 39.08 23.35 -13.25
N ARG A 24 38.02 23.89 -12.66
CA ARG A 24 36.85 24.40 -13.38
C ARG A 24 36.30 25.66 -12.70
N PRO A 25 36.70 26.86 -13.15
CA PRO A 25 36.17 28.11 -12.61
C PRO A 25 34.66 28.23 -12.79
N GLY A 26 33.95 28.66 -11.74
CA GLY A 26 32.51 28.95 -11.79
C GLY A 26 31.59 27.74 -11.57
N ILE A 27 32.14 26.57 -11.21
CA ILE A 27 31.31 25.41 -10.85
C ILE A 27 30.60 25.64 -9.51
N VAL A 28 29.41 25.07 -9.36
CA VAL A 28 28.62 25.12 -8.10
C VAL A 28 29.27 24.31 -6.97
N MET A 29 30.26 23.47 -7.29
CA MET A 29 30.91 22.60 -6.31
C MET A 29 31.59 23.41 -5.19
N PRO A 30 31.20 23.22 -3.92
CA PRO A 30 31.79 23.94 -2.80
C PRO A 30 33.23 23.49 -2.53
N ASN A 31 34.05 24.42 -2.04
CA ASN A 31 35.40 24.11 -1.56
C ASN A 31 35.38 23.75 -0.07
N TYR A 32 35.57 22.47 0.24
CA TYR A 32 35.61 21.96 1.61
C TYR A 32 37.03 21.76 2.17
N TRP A 33 38.06 21.96 1.34
CA TRP A 33 39.47 21.87 1.74
C TRP A 33 40.30 23.06 1.23
N PRO A 34 39.89 24.32 1.51
CA PRO A 34 40.65 25.49 1.08
C PRO A 34 42.09 25.42 1.62
N GLY A 35 43.08 25.66 0.75
CA GLY A 35 44.49 25.52 1.12
C GLY A 35 44.94 24.09 1.44
N GLY A 36 44.12 23.07 1.11
CA GLY A 36 44.37 21.68 1.46
C GLY A 36 43.89 21.27 2.85
N GLU A 37 43.28 22.18 3.61
CA GLU A 37 42.82 21.94 4.98
C GLU A 37 41.31 21.75 5.09
N ALA A 38 40.89 20.69 5.77
CA ALA A 38 39.47 20.41 5.97
C ALA A 38 38.76 21.53 6.76
N VAL A 39 37.64 22.03 6.22
CA VAL A 39 36.74 22.94 6.93
C VAL A 39 36.03 22.22 8.10
N ARG A 40 35.73 20.93 7.93
CA ARG A 40 35.08 20.09 8.94
C ARG A 40 36.13 19.39 9.81
N LYS A 41 36.58 20.07 10.87
CA LYS A 41 37.56 19.52 11.82
C LYS A 41 36.96 18.46 12.77
N ASP A 42 35.65 18.44 12.91
CA ASP A 42 34.88 17.46 13.71
C ASP A 42 34.84 16.05 13.09
N VAL A 43 35.11 15.92 11.78
CA VAL A 43 35.10 14.64 11.07
C VAL A 43 36.53 14.15 10.91
N LEU A 44 36.83 12.95 11.39
CA LEU A 44 38.17 12.33 11.27
C LEU A 44 39.31 13.27 11.73
N GLU A 45 39.06 14.03 12.80
CA GLU A 45 40.00 14.99 13.40
C GLU A 45 40.49 16.07 12.40
N GLY A 46 39.70 16.36 11.36
CA GLY A 46 40.07 17.35 10.34
C GLY A 46 41.19 16.91 9.41
N ASN A 47 41.55 15.62 9.40
CA ASN A 47 42.57 15.11 8.51
C ASN A 47 42.04 15.02 7.07
N SER A 48 42.48 15.92 6.21
CA SER A 48 42.05 16.03 4.81
C SER A 48 42.21 14.73 4.04
N ASP A 49 43.32 14.02 4.21
CA ASP A 49 43.61 12.80 3.46
C ASP A 49 42.66 11.66 3.88
N LYS A 50 42.45 11.48 5.19
CA LYS A 50 41.51 10.49 5.71
C LYS A 50 40.08 10.80 5.27
N GLN A 51 39.67 12.07 5.24
CA GLN A 51 38.34 12.47 4.76
C GLN A 51 38.14 12.19 3.27
N LEU A 52 39.13 12.53 2.43
CA LEU A 52 39.07 12.27 0.99
C LEU A 52 39.08 10.77 0.69
N LEU A 53 39.88 9.99 1.42
CA LEU A 53 39.89 8.53 1.33
C LEU A 53 38.56 7.91 1.76
N ALA A 54 37.94 8.41 2.83
CA ALA A 54 36.64 7.94 3.29
C ALA A 54 35.54 8.21 2.26
N LEU A 55 35.53 9.39 1.63
CA LEU A 55 34.62 9.71 0.53
C LEU A 55 34.86 8.82 -0.69
N TRP A 56 36.13 8.61 -1.08
CA TRP A 56 36.48 7.72 -2.18
C TRP A 56 36.01 6.29 -1.91
N HIS A 57 36.28 5.76 -0.71
CA HIS A 57 35.84 4.43 -0.30
C HIS A 57 34.31 4.30 -0.35
N TYR A 58 33.59 5.29 0.18
CA TYR A 58 32.14 5.32 0.13
C TYR A 58 31.60 5.31 -1.31
N PHE A 59 32.21 6.09 -2.22
CA PHE A 59 31.83 6.07 -3.64
C PHE A 59 32.17 4.74 -4.32
N SER A 60 33.26 4.08 -3.92
CA SER A 60 33.66 2.77 -4.47
C SER A 60 32.65 1.65 -4.20
N LEU A 61 31.77 1.82 -3.22
CA LEU A 61 30.65 0.89 -2.96
C LEU A 61 29.58 0.93 -4.07
N GLY A 62 29.58 1.94 -4.94
CA GLY A 62 28.69 2.00 -6.09
C GLY A 62 27.22 1.87 -5.72
N ARG A 63 26.50 0.93 -6.37
CA ARG A 63 25.07 0.68 -6.10
C ARG A 63 24.79 0.04 -4.72
N SER A 64 25.81 -0.42 -4.02
CA SER A 64 25.69 -1.00 -2.67
C SER A 64 25.87 0.02 -1.55
N ALA A 65 26.29 1.25 -1.86
CA ALA A 65 26.42 2.30 -0.86
C ALA A 65 25.05 2.66 -0.27
N ARG A 66 24.95 2.70 1.07
CA ARG A 66 23.75 3.21 1.77
C ARG A 66 23.69 4.72 1.64
N ASP A 67 22.52 5.30 1.35
CA ASP A 67 22.39 6.77 1.29
C ASP A 67 22.93 7.45 2.57
N PRO A 68 23.67 8.57 2.46
CA PRO A 68 24.15 9.32 3.62
C PRO A 68 22.97 9.83 4.45
N SER A 69 23.18 9.93 5.76
CA SER A 69 22.22 10.58 6.66
C SER A 69 21.93 12.01 6.20
N GLY A 70 20.68 12.44 6.32
CA GLY A 70 20.23 13.79 5.92
C GLY A 70 19.91 13.99 4.44
N ILE A 71 20.28 13.06 3.54
CA ILE A 71 19.88 13.11 2.12
C ILE A 71 18.51 12.50 1.89
N ARG A 72 18.12 11.52 2.71
CA ARG A 72 16.77 10.95 2.68
C ARG A 72 15.80 11.98 3.21
N ARG A 73 14.97 12.55 2.33
CA ARG A 73 13.71 13.16 2.75
C ARG A 73 12.88 12.04 3.36
N GLU A 74 12.77 12.01 4.68
CA GLU A 74 11.74 11.22 5.32
C GLU A 74 10.40 11.66 4.72
N GLY A 75 9.63 10.70 4.20
CA GLY A 75 8.30 11.01 3.66
C GLY A 75 7.48 11.72 4.72
N ALA A 76 6.69 12.72 4.32
CA ALA A 76 5.85 13.43 5.28
C ALA A 76 4.90 12.42 5.94
N SER A 77 4.82 12.47 7.27
CA SER A 77 3.87 11.66 8.02
C SER A 77 2.51 12.33 8.00
N LEU A 78 1.49 11.65 7.50
CA LEU A 78 0.11 12.06 7.70
C LEU A 78 -0.45 11.36 8.94
N LYS A 79 -0.95 12.17 9.87
CA LYS A 79 -1.62 11.71 11.09
C LYS A 79 -3.13 11.90 10.95
N VAL A 80 -3.88 11.06 11.64
CA VAL A 80 -5.30 11.23 11.90
C VAL A 80 -5.43 11.85 13.28
N SER A 81 -6.26 12.88 13.41
CA SER A 81 -6.50 13.59 14.66
C SER A 81 -7.91 13.27 15.17
N ASP A 82 -8.77 14.26 15.21
CA ASP A 82 -10.16 14.30 15.64
C ASP A 82 -11.16 13.79 14.59
N ARG A 83 -10.80 13.82 13.30
CA ARG A 83 -11.69 13.43 12.20
C ARG A 83 -11.07 12.36 11.31
N THR A 84 -11.91 11.49 10.73
CA THR A 84 -11.49 10.49 9.74
C THR A 84 -10.75 11.17 8.58
N ARG A 85 -9.61 10.61 8.20
CA ARG A 85 -8.76 11.16 7.13
C ARG A 85 -8.68 10.21 5.96
N VAL A 86 -8.91 10.75 4.76
CA VAL A 86 -8.75 10.01 3.50
C VAL A 86 -7.53 10.54 2.74
N TYR A 87 -6.72 9.64 2.18
CA TYR A 87 -5.60 10.00 1.32
C TYR A 87 -5.56 9.12 0.07
N ARG A 88 -5.40 9.74 -1.10
CA ARG A 88 -5.38 9.04 -2.39
C ARG A 88 -3.99 9.05 -3.01
N GLY A 89 -3.61 7.91 -3.58
CA GLY A 89 -2.35 7.79 -4.29
C GLY A 89 -2.02 6.36 -4.63
N ARG A 90 -0.88 6.16 -5.30
CA ARG A 90 -0.36 4.81 -5.51
C ARG A 90 0.23 4.27 -4.21
N SER A 91 0.01 2.99 -3.96
CA SER A 91 0.51 2.29 -2.78
C SER A 91 0.87 0.85 -3.13
N ARG A 92 1.87 0.30 -2.44
CA ARG A 92 2.21 -1.12 -2.57
C ARG A 92 1.05 -2.03 -2.17
N ILE A 93 0.27 -1.59 -1.18
CA ILE A 93 -0.82 -2.36 -0.58
C ILE A 93 -2.19 -2.10 -1.22
N ALA A 94 -2.31 -1.14 -2.14
CA ALA A 94 -3.59 -0.75 -2.74
C ALA A 94 -3.51 -0.41 -4.24
N GLY A 95 -2.40 -0.72 -4.91
CA GLY A 95 -2.21 -0.49 -6.34
C GLY A 95 -2.07 0.98 -6.73
N TYR A 96 -2.35 1.29 -8.00
CA TYR A 96 -2.18 2.64 -8.57
C TYR A 96 -3.28 3.63 -8.18
N ARG A 97 -4.48 3.13 -7.87
CA ARG A 97 -5.64 3.93 -7.45
C ARG A 97 -6.01 3.60 -6.00
N GLY A 98 -5.01 3.64 -5.13
CA GLY A 98 -5.17 3.36 -3.71
C GLY A 98 -5.84 4.53 -2.98
N ILE A 99 -6.64 4.19 -1.99
CA ILE A 99 -7.27 5.13 -1.07
C ILE A 99 -7.00 4.61 0.35
N ALA A 100 -6.23 5.34 1.14
CA ALA A 100 -6.07 5.09 2.56
C ALA A 100 -7.15 5.84 3.34
N VAL A 101 -7.71 5.20 4.35
CA VAL A 101 -8.69 5.78 5.27
C VAL A 101 -8.22 5.48 6.69
N GLY A 102 -8.10 6.52 7.50
CA GLY A 102 -7.66 6.40 8.88
C GLY A 102 -8.65 7.05 9.83
N PHE A 103 -8.99 6.34 10.90
CA PHE A 103 -9.92 6.78 11.94
C PHE A 103 -9.16 7.37 13.14
N PRO A 104 -9.74 8.34 13.87
CA PRO A 104 -9.17 8.91 15.09
C PRO A 104 -8.70 7.87 16.11
N ASP A 105 -9.43 6.76 16.20
CA ASP A 105 -9.16 5.64 17.10
C ASP A 105 -7.94 4.78 16.69
N GLY A 106 -7.23 5.15 15.62
CA GLY A 106 -6.00 4.50 15.19
C GLY A 106 -6.20 3.27 14.28
N ILE A 107 -7.44 2.90 13.98
CA ILE A 107 -7.73 1.90 12.93
C ILE A 107 -7.64 2.55 11.57
N ASN A 108 -7.02 1.83 10.64
CA ASN A 108 -6.84 2.29 9.28
C ASN A 108 -7.06 1.15 8.29
N TYR A 109 -7.50 1.49 7.09
CA TYR A 109 -7.59 0.55 6.00
C TYR A 109 -7.18 1.18 4.68
N ALA A 110 -6.90 0.32 3.70
CA ALA A 110 -6.70 0.74 2.32
C ALA A 110 -7.72 0.08 1.40
N PHE A 111 -8.24 0.85 0.47
CA PHE A 111 -9.13 0.42 -0.58
C PHE A 111 -8.43 0.57 -1.94
N ASN A 112 -8.42 -0.50 -2.72
CA ASN A 112 -7.93 -0.50 -4.09
C ASN A 112 -9.08 -0.14 -5.03
N ALA A 113 -9.22 1.14 -5.37
CA ALA A 113 -10.29 1.61 -6.25
C ALA A 113 -10.16 1.13 -7.70
N GLN A 114 -9.02 0.56 -8.11
CA GLN A 114 -8.89 -0.08 -9.42
C GLN A 114 -9.65 -1.41 -9.49
N ASN A 115 -9.69 -2.16 -8.39
CA ASN A 115 -10.24 -3.53 -8.35
C ASN A 115 -11.46 -3.68 -7.41
N GLY A 116 -11.80 -2.64 -6.64
CA GLY A 116 -12.94 -2.66 -5.72
C GLY A 116 -12.69 -3.42 -4.43
N ALA A 117 -11.42 -3.59 -4.04
CA ALA A 117 -11.04 -4.46 -2.94
C ALA A 117 -10.59 -3.70 -1.71
N LEU A 118 -11.09 -4.11 -0.54
CA LEU A 118 -10.47 -3.80 0.74
C LEU A 118 -9.14 -4.55 0.79
N SER A 119 -8.03 -3.84 0.62
CA SER A 119 -6.74 -4.44 0.29
C SER A 119 -5.78 -4.53 1.47
N ALA A 120 -5.99 -3.75 2.53
CA ALA A 120 -5.22 -3.86 3.75
C ALA A 120 -5.92 -3.26 4.97
N LEU A 121 -5.51 -3.70 6.15
CA LEU A 121 -5.96 -3.23 7.48
C LEU A 121 -4.74 -3.04 8.39
N TRP A 122 -4.72 -1.99 9.22
CA TRP A 122 -3.70 -1.83 10.26
C TRP A 122 -4.17 -0.95 11.41
N SER A 123 -3.58 -1.16 12.60
CA SER A 123 -3.76 -0.28 13.75
C SER A 123 -2.49 0.50 14.04
N GLY A 124 -2.64 1.73 14.52
CA GLY A 124 -1.56 2.66 14.86
C GLY A 124 -1.40 3.80 13.86
N GLU A 125 -0.17 4.22 13.61
CA GLU A 125 0.12 5.38 12.77
C GLU A 125 -0.38 5.20 11.32
N PHE A 126 -0.98 6.26 10.76
CA PHE A 126 -1.72 6.22 9.51
C PHE A 126 -0.83 5.94 8.28
N VAL A 127 -0.25 6.96 7.64
CA VAL A 127 0.58 6.75 6.44
C VAL A 127 1.77 7.69 6.34
N ASN A 128 2.83 7.22 5.70
CA ASN A 128 3.86 8.08 5.14
C ASN A 128 3.51 8.39 3.70
N VAL A 129 3.72 9.65 3.30
CA VAL A 129 3.48 10.12 1.94
C VAL A 129 4.74 10.72 1.33
N SER A 130 4.93 10.48 0.04
CA SER A 130 6.03 11.07 -0.73
C SER A 130 5.47 12.01 -1.78
N TRP A 131 5.73 13.31 -1.61
CA TRP A 131 5.38 14.36 -2.58
C TRP A 131 6.54 14.75 -3.49
N ALA A 132 7.67 14.06 -3.40
CA ALA A 132 8.86 14.38 -4.20
C ALA A 132 8.84 13.67 -5.56
N GLY A 133 9.10 14.42 -6.63
CA GLY A 133 9.40 13.90 -7.97
C GLY A 133 8.18 13.54 -8.83
N GLN A 134 8.45 12.98 -10.02
CA GLN A 134 7.42 12.52 -10.95
C GLN A 134 6.72 11.27 -10.38
N GLY A 135 5.39 11.25 -10.38
CA GLY A 135 4.61 10.20 -9.69
C GLY A 135 4.50 10.41 -8.18
N SER A 136 4.60 11.67 -7.73
CA SER A 136 4.34 12.13 -6.37
C SER A 136 2.92 11.79 -5.90
N GLY A 137 2.76 11.67 -4.59
CA GLY A 137 1.47 11.38 -3.96
C GLY A 137 1.34 9.93 -3.50
N ASN A 138 2.39 9.11 -3.61
CA ASN A 138 2.36 7.74 -3.11
C ASN A 138 2.18 7.71 -1.59
N PHE A 139 1.49 6.69 -1.07
CA PHE A 139 1.39 6.44 0.37
C PHE A 139 1.75 4.99 0.71
N ASN A 140 2.26 4.78 1.92
CA ASN A 140 2.35 3.45 2.52
C ASN A 140 2.05 3.54 4.03
N PRO A 141 1.46 2.50 4.64
CA PRO A 141 1.26 2.43 6.08
C PRO A 141 2.55 2.66 6.86
N ARG A 142 2.44 3.35 7.99
CA ARG A 142 3.59 3.54 8.91
C ARG A 142 3.86 2.32 9.78
N VAL A 143 2.81 1.53 10.03
CA VAL A 143 2.87 0.26 10.75
C VAL A 143 2.72 -0.87 9.74
N ARG A 144 3.25 -2.07 10.07
CA ARG A 144 3.09 -3.26 9.22
C ARG A 144 1.60 -3.58 9.05
N PRO A 145 1.07 -3.55 7.80
CA PRO A 145 -0.33 -3.86 7.58
C PRO A 145 -0.60 -5.36 7.46
N VAL A 146 -1.85 -5.74 7.74
CA VAL A 146 -2.44 -7.00 7.29
C VAL A 146 -2.92 -6.79 5.86
N GLU A 147 -2.20 -7.39 4.91
CA GLU A 147 -2.56 -7.33 3.48
C GLU A 147 -3.64 -8.38 3.16
N LEU A 148 -4.68 -7.95 2.47
CA LEU A 148 -5.76 -8.79 1.97
C LEU A 148 -5.61 -8.99 0.46
N ALA A 149 -6.43 -9.88 -0.11
CA ALA A 149 -6.46 -10.10 -1.56
C ALA A 149 -6.74 -8.78 -2.30
N GLN A 150 -5.98 -8.56 -3.38
CA GLN A 150 -6.06 -7.33 -4.19
C GLN A 150 -6.67 -7.59 -5.56
N ASP A 151 -7.29 -8.76 -5.78
CA ASP A 151 -8.05 -9.11 -6.98
C ASP A 151 -9.37 -8.32 -7.04
N VAL A 152 -10.23 -8.55 -8.03
CA VAL A 152 -11.60 -8.03 -7.94
C VAL A 152 -12.27 -8.57 -6.68
N ALA A 153 -13.00 -7.71 -5.96
CA ALA A 153 -13.69 -8.14 -4.74
C ALA A 153 -14.89 -9.03 -5.04
N PHE A 154 -15.63 -8.71 -6.10
CA PHE A 154 -16.87 -9.40 -6.45
C PHE A 154 -16.77 -10.08 -7.82
N TYR A 155 -17.30 -11.29 -7.92
CA TYR A 155 -17.36 -12.04 -9.18
C TYR A 155 -18.53 -13.03 -9.22
N ARG A 156 -18.91 -13.47 -10.42
CA ARG A 156 -19.96 -14.47 -10.66
C ARG A 156 -19.28 -15.77 -11.05
N LEU A 157 -19.32 -16.75 -10.15
CA LEU A 157 -18.77 -18.08 -10.41
C LEU A 157 -19.85 -18.97 -11.01
N ASP A 158 -19.50 -19.74 -12.04
CA ASP A 158 -20.37 -20.75 -12.63
C ASP A 158 -20.67 -21.90 -11.66
N LYS A 159 -19.68 -22.21 -10.80
CA LYS A 159 -19.74 -23.26 -9.77
C LYS A 159 -18.95 -22.85 -8.53
N ASP A 160 -19.30 -23.42 -7.39
CA ASP A 160 -18.70 -23.09 -6.08
C ASP A 160 -17.19 -23.42 -6.02
N ASP A 161 -16.71 -24.34 -6.85
CA ASP A 161 -15.31 -24.76 -6.97
C ASP A 161 -14.55 -24.07 -8.13
N ALA A 162 -15.22 -23.25 -8.94
CA ALA A 162 -14.58 -22.57 -10.06
C ALA A 162 -13.46 -21.61 -9.60
N PRO A 163 -12.31 -21.54 -10.29
CA PRO A 163 -11.18 -20.73 -9.86
C PRO A 163 -11.55 -19.24 -9.79
N TRP A 164 -11.02 -18.54 -8.78
CA TRP A 164 -11.17 -17.08 -8.72
C TRP A 164 -10.37 -16.42 -9.85
N PRO A 165 -10.90 -15.41 -10.55
CA PRO A 165 -10.13 -14.68 -11.55
C PRO A 165 -9.06 -13.84 -10.84
N LEU A 166 -7.84 -14.36 -10.77
CA LEU A 166 -6.72 -13.69 -10.11
C LEU A 166 -6.25 -12.48 -10.92
N ARG A 167 -5.78 -11.44 -10.22
CA ARG A 167 -5.20 -10.27 -10.89
C ARG A 167 -3.99 -10.70 -11.73
N PRO A 168 -3.82 -10.12 -12.92
CA PRO A 168 -2.60 -10.28 -13.68
C PRO A 168 -1.36 -9.83 -12.90
N VAL A 169 -0.28 -10.61 -12.97
CA VAL A 169 1.01 -10.29 -12.38
C VAL A 169 2.03 -10.12 -13.50
N MET A 170 2.73 -8.99 -13.49
CA MET A 170 3.89 -8.77 -14.35
C MET A 170 5.13 -9.32 -13.65
N ASN A 171 5.96 -10.07 -14.38
CA ASN A 171 7.24 -10.55 -13.89
C ASN A 171 8.34 -10.23 -14.92
N LYS A 172 9.59 -10.65 -14.64
CA LYS A 172 10.71 -10.36 -15.55
C LYS A 172 10.53 -11.02 -16.92
N ASP A 173 9.90 -12.18 -16.97
CA ASP A 173 9.72 -12.97 -18.18
C ASP A 173 8.51 -12.49 -19.01
N ASN A 174 7.50 -11.91 -18.33
CA ASN A 174 6.32 -11.30 -18.93
C ASN A 174 6.12 -9.89 -18.34
N PRO A 175 6.83 -8.88 -18.88
CA PRO A 175 6.82 -7.52 -18.33
C PRO A 175 5.56 -6.73 -18.72
N VAL A 176 4.76 -7.24 -19.67
CA VAL A 176 3.53 -6.61 -20.14
C VAL A 176 2.36 -7.13 -19.31
N ASN A 177 1.47 -6.23 -18.90
CA ASN A 177 0.22 -6.64 -18.25
C ASN A 177 -0.63 -7.43 -19.26
N PRO A 178 -0.87 -8.74 -19.06
CA PRO A 178 -1.60 -9.56 -20.01
C PRO A 178 -3.10 -9.21 -20.07
N ASP A 179 -3.65 -8.55 -19.06
CA ASP A 179 -5.01 -8.01 -19.10
C ASP A 179 -5.08 -6.60 -18.46
N PRO A 180 -4.86 -5.54 -19.26
CA PRO A 180 -4.96 -4.15 -18.82
C PRO A 180 -6.38 -3.76 -18.37
N LEU A 181 -7.41 -4.48 -18.82
CA LEU A 181 -8.81 -4.21 -18.52
C LEU A 181 -9.40 -5.23 -17.56
N TYR A 182 -8.59 -6.07 -16.92
CA TYR A 182 -8.97 -7.09 -15.94
C TYR A 182 -10.20 -6.74 -15.08
N PRO A 183 -10.22 -5.63 -14.33
CA PRO A 183 -11.36 -5.37 -13.46
C PRO A 183 -12.63 -5.03 -14.28
N ARG A 184 -12.49 -4.29 -15.38
CA ARG A 184 -13.61 -3.91 -16.26
C ARG A 184 -14.19 -5.12 -16.99
N ASN A 185 -13.34 -6.03 -17.46
CA ASN A 185 -13.73 -7.28 -18.12
C ASN A 185 -14.55 -8.19 -17.18
N LEU A 186 -14.28 -8.11 -15.87
CA LEU A 186 -15.00 -8.84 -14.83
C LEU A 186 -16.18 -8.03 -14.23
N GLY A 187 -16.55 -6.92 -14.88
CA GLY A 187 -17.72 -6.12 -14.53
C GLY A 187 -17.51 -5.09 -13.42
N TYR A 188 -16.29 -4.90 -12.90
CA TYR A 188 -16.01 -3.86 -11.92
C TYR A 188 -15.94 -2.47 -12.57
N ARG A 189 -16.62 -1.50 -11.97
CA ARG A 189 -16.52 -0.08 -12.34
C ARG A 189 -16.61 0.81 -11.11
N PHE A 190 -15.55 1.53 -10.81
CA PHE A 190 -15.56 2.54 -9.75
C PHE A 190 -16.36 3.77 -10.17
N GLU A 191 -17.28 4.23 -9.33
CA GLU A 191 -18.14 5.41 -9.59
C GLU A 191 -17.76 6.61 -8.69
N GLY A 192 -16.93 6.40 -7.67
CA GLY A 192 -16.41 7.45 -6.80
C GLY A 192 -16.61 7.12 -5.32
N TYR A 193 -16.57 8.16 -4.48
CA TYR A 193 -16.96 8.08 -3.08
C TYR A 193 -17.49 9.44 -2.61
N GLN A 194 -18.35 9.41 -1.60
CA GLN A 194 -18.79 10.59 -0.87
C GLN A 194 -18.28 10.50 0.57
N LEU A 195 -17.96 11.65 1.15
CA LEU A 195 -17.56 11.78 2.55
C LEU A 195 -18.74 12.30 3.34
N ASP A 196 -18.98 11.74 4.52
CA ASP A 196 -19.92 12.31 5.48
C ASP A 196 -19.29 13.43 6.32
N GLU A 197 -20.05 13.93 7.30
CA GLU A 197 -19.66 14.99 8.21
C GLU A 197 -18.40 14.63 9.03
N GLU A 198 -18.23 13.35 9.36
CA GLU A 198 -17.07 12.80 10.07
C GLU A 198 -15.91 12.41 9.14
N GLY A 199 -16.08 12.58 7.82
CA GLY A 199 -15.06 12.29 6.82
C GLY A 199 -14.92 10.80 6.47
N VAL A 200 -15.88 9.97 6.86
CA VAL A 200 -15.94 8.56 6.51
C VAL A 200 -16.40 8.41 5.06
N PRO A 201 -15.64 7.71 4.19
CA PRO A 201 -16.04 7.51 2.81
C PRO A 201 -17.05 6.38 2.66
N THR A 202 -18.10 6.65 1.88
CA THR A 202 -18.93 5.62 1.23
C THR A 202 -18.44 5.48 -0.21
N PHE A 203 -17.79 4.36 -0.54
CA PHE A 203 -17.36 4.06 -1.90
C PHE A 203 -18.54 3.56 -2.73
N MET A 204 -18.67 4.08 -3.96
CA MET A 204 -19.71 3.66 -4.89
C MET A 204 -19.05 3.01 -6.10
N TYR A 205 -19.52 1.83 -6.47
CA TYR A 205 -19.02 1.11 -7.63
C TYR A 205 -20.06 0.10 -8.13
N ARG A 206 -19.82 -0.47 -9.30
CA ARG A 206 -20.62 -1.57 -9.86
C ARG A 206 -19.84 -2.85 -9.92
N THR A 207 -20.56 -3.96 -9.77
CA THR A 207 -20.14 -5.31 -10.18
C THR A 207 -21.16 -5.86 -11.15
N GLY A 208 -20.86 -5.82 -12.44
CA GLY A 208 -21.86 -6.05 -13.49
C GLY A 208 -22.97 -4.98 -13.40
N ASP A 209 -24.22 -5.43 -13.38
CA ASP A 209 -25.38 -4.55 -13.29
C ASP A 209 -25.74 -4.14 -11.84
N VAL A 210 -25.12 -4.79 -10.84
CA VAL A 210 -25.37 -4.51 -9.42
C VAL A 210 -24.58 -3.29 -8.98
N ALA A 211 -25.28 -2.26 -8.51
CA ALA A 211 -24.67 -1.12 -7.83
C ALA A 211 -24.33 -1.50 -6.38
N VAL A 212 -23.17 -1.06 -5.91
CA VAL A 212 -22.64 -1.33 -4.58
C VAL A 212 -22.23 -0.03 -3.91
N GLU A 213 -22.73 0.18 -2.70
CA GLU A 213 -22.21 1.17 -1.76
C GLU A 213 -21.47 0.45 -0.64
N ASP A 214 -20.26 0.90 -0.33
CA ASP A 214 -19.35 0.23 0.59
C ASP A 214 -18.80 1.24 1.57
N ARG A 215 -19.23 1.11 2.83
CA ARG A 215 -18.81 1.97 3.92
C ARG A 215 -18.21 1.12 5.01
N ALA A 216 -17.04 1.54 5.49
CA ALA A 216 -16.42 0.92 6.64
C ALA A 216 -16.24 1.96 7.74
N ASN A 217 -16.52 1.59 8.99
CA ASN A 217 -16.28 2.42 10.17
C ASN A 217 -15.25 1.73 11.07
N GLY A 218 -14.27 2.50 11.55
CA GLY A 218 -13.38 2.06 12.62
C GLY A 218 -14.12 2.07 13.95
N VAL A 219 -13.96 1.01 14.75
CA VAL A 219 -14.57 0.89 16.07
C VAL A 219 -13.51 0.41 17.05
N ALA A 220 -13.09 1.28 17.97
CA ALA A 220 -12.21 0.92 19.08
C ALA A 220 -12.98 0.75 20.40
N VAL A 221 -13.88 -0.23 20.46
CA VAL A 221 -14.55 -0.58 21.72
C VAL A 221 -13.68 -1.57 22.50
N ASN A 222 -13.42 -1.29 23.79
CA ASN A 222 -12.70 -2.19 24.70
C ASN A 222 -11.29 -2.62 24.24
N ARG A 223 -10.52 -1.72 23.61
CA ARG A 223 -9.19 -2.00 23.02
C ARG A 223 -9.20 -3.03 21.87
N LEU A 224 -10.38 -3.36 21.32
CA LEU A 224 -10.48 -4.18 20.12
C LEU A 224 -10.30 -3.28 18.90
N ASN A 225 -9.33 -3.63 18.08
CA ASN A 225 -9.02 -2.98 16.81
C ASN A 225 -9.97 -3.52 15.72
N ARG A 226 -11.20 -2.98 15.64
CA ARG A 226 -12.25 -3.48 14.73
C ARG A 226 -12.55 -2.54 13.57
N LEU A 227 -12.84 -3.11 12.41
CA LEU A 227 -13.45 -2.46 11.26
C LEU A 227 -14.81 -3.10 10.98
N GLU A 228 -15.87 -2.29 10.95
CA GLU A 228 -17.22 -2.71 10.58
C GLU A 228 -17.54 -2.24 9.18
N ARG A 229 -17.63 -3.17 8.23
CA ARG A 229 -17.91 -2.91 6.82
C ARG A 229 -19.36 -3.25 6.51
N ARG A 230 -20.09 -2.27 6.00
CA ARG A 230 -21.46 -2.42 5.48
C ARG A 230 -21.46 -2.25 3.98
N LEU A 231 -22.13 -3.19 3.32
CA LEU A 231 -22.27 -3.25 1.88
C LEU A 231 -23.75 -3.18 1.55
N TRP A 232 -24.17 -2.16 0.80
CA TRP A 232 -25.50 -2.08 0.22
C TRP A 232 -25.44 -2.41 -1.26
N PHE A 233 -26.36 -3.26 -1.69
CA PHE A 233 -26.48 -3.69 -3.07
C PHE A 233 -27.82 -3.21 -3.63
N ASN A 234 -27.83 -2.85 -4.90
CA ASN A 234 -29.05 -2.65 -5.67
C ASN A 234 -28.97 -3.46 -6.98
N ALA A 235 -29.71 -4.57 -7.02
CA ALA A 235 -29.70 -5.49 -8.16
C ALA A 235 -30.97 -5.32 -9.01
N SER A 236 -30.80 -5.27 -10.34
CA SER A 236 -31.92 -5.14 -11.29
C SER A 236 -32.76 -6.41 -11.42
N LYS A 237 -32.17 -7.57 -11.09
CA LYS A 237 -32.76 -8.90 -11.07
C LYS A 237 -32.15 -9.71 -9.92
N ALA A 238 -32.81 -10.82 -9.56
CA ALA A 238 -32.22 -11.74 -8.60
C ALA A 238 -30.98 -12.42 -9.20
N GLU A 239 -29.87 -12.43 -8.48
CA GLU A 239 -28.62 -13.05 -8.91
C GLU A 239 -27.74 -13.45 -7.72
N THR A 240 -26.73 -14.28 -7.96
CA THR A 240 -25.72 -14.63 -6.95
C THR A 240 -24.40 -13.99 -7.30
N VAL A 241 -23.82 -13.25 -6.34
CA VAL A 241 -22.51 -12.63 -6.45
C VAL A 241 -21.63 -13.18 -5.34
N TYR A 242 -20.39 -13.52 -5.66
CA TYR A 242 -19.40 -13.98 -4.68
C TYR A 242 -18.50 -12.81 -4.28
N LEU A 243 -18.18 -12.70 -2.99
CA LEU A 243 -17.16 -11.81 -2.46
C LEU A 243 -15.94 -12.63 -2.01
N ARG A 244 -14.75 -12.34 -2.53
CA ARG A 244 -13.50 -12.92 -2.01
C ARG A 244 -13.04 -12.17 -0.76
N ALA A 245 -13.27 -12.77 0.41
CA ALA A 245 -13.18 -12.05 1.68
C ALA A 245 -11.85 -12.26 2.42
N LEU A 246 -11.32 -13.49 2.45
CA LEU A 246 -10.00 -13.81 3.03
C LEU A 246 -9.27 -14.85 2.19
N THR A 247 -7.94 -14.84 2.23
CA THR A 247 -7.06 -15.81 1.57
C THR A 247 -5.90 -16.20 2.47
N GLY A 248 -5.29 -17.36 2.24
CA GLY A 248 -4.14 -17.86 2.99
C GLY A 248 -4.54 -18.94 4.00
N LYS A 249 -3.93 -18.90 5.20
CA LYS A 249 -4.20 -19.85 6.29
C LYS A 249 -5.54 -19.59 7.00
N VAL A 250 -6.65 -19.66 6.26
CA VAL A 250 -7.99 -19.40 6.81
C VAL A 250 -8.52 -20.64 7.55
N LYS A 251 -8.89 -20.44 8.81
CA LYS A 251 -9.53 -21.45 9.67
C LYS A 251 -10.94 -21.00 10.03
N GLN A 252 -11.86 -21.96 10.04
CA GLN A 252 -13.21 -21.73 10.54
C GLN A 252 -13.23 -21.92 12.07
N LEU A 253 -13.76 -20.94 12.79
CA LEU A 253 -13.98 -21.03 14.25
C LEU A 253 -15.43 -21.39 14.58
N SER A 254 -16.37 -20.87 13.77
CA SER A 254 -17.80 -21.17 13.86
C SER A 254 -18.43 -20.98 12.47
N PRO A 255 -19.72 -21.30 12.26
CA PRO A 255 -20.41 -21.01 11.00
C PRO A 255 -20.34 -19.55 10.54
N LYS A 256 -20.12 -18.60 11.47
CA LYS A 256 -20.08 -17.15 11.20
C LYS A 256 -18.70 -16.52 11.40
N GLN A 257 -17.72 -17.25 11.94
CA GLN A 257 -16.43 -16.70 12.31
C GLN A 257 -15.27 -17.47 11.70
N PHE A 258 -14.36 -16.72 11.11
CA PHE A 258 -13.18 -17.23 10.43
C PHE A 258 -11.95 -16.45 10.87
N VAL A 259 -10.78 -17.06 10.81
CA VAL A 259 -9.56 -16.46 11.34
C VAL A 259 -8.35 -16.81 10.49
N THR A 260 -7.43 -15.87 10.40
CA THR A 260 -6.04 -16.07 9.98
C THR A 260 -5.11 -15.72 11.14
N ASP A 261 -3.80 -15.84 10.96
CA ASP A 261 -2.80 -15.45 11.98
C ASP A 261 -2.79 -13.94 12.33
N ALA A 262 -3.60 -13.12 11.65
CA ALA A 262 -3.60 -11.67 11.83
C ALA A 262 -4.99 -11.02 11.89
N VAL A 263 -6.03 -11.64 11.33
CA VAL A 263 -7.38 -11.08 11.32
C VAL A 263 -8.42 -12.15 11.65
N LYS A 264 -9.36 -11.80 12.53
CA LYS A 264 -10.60 -12.53 12.74
C LYS A 264 -11.71 -11.81 11.98
N MET A 265 -12.52 -12.56 11.24
CA MET A 265 -13.63 -12.03 10.45
C MET A 265 -14.95 -12.67 10.87
N SER A 266 -15.98 -11.84 11.03
CA SER A 266 -17.36 -12.29 11.25
C SER A 266 -18.22 -11.94 10.05
N VAL A 267 -19.07 -12.88 9.62
CA VAL A 267 -19.87 -12.78 8.38
C VAL A 267 -21.33 -13.20 8.63
N PRO A 268 -22.27 -12.85 7.73
CA PRO A 268 -23.65 -13.31 7.85
C PRO A 268 -23.76 -14.83 7.71
N GLU A 269 -24.75 -15.39 8.39
CA GLU A 269 -25.02 -16.83 8.38
C GLU A 269 -25.33 -17.35 6.98
N GLY A 270 -24.86 -18.57 6.67
CA GLY A 270 -25.17 -19.24 5.40
C GLY A 270 -24.52 -18.62 4.15
N THR A 271 -23.67 -17.60 4.29
CA THR A 271 -22.95 -16.98 3.17
C THR A 271 -21.57 -17.58 2.93
N ALA A 272 -20.94 -18.14 3.96
CA ALA A 272 -19.54 -18.56 3.89
C ALA A 272 -19.33 -19.83 3.06
N LEU A 273 -18.36 -19.75 2.15
CA LEU A 273 -17.82 -20.86 1.36
C LEU A 273 -16.30 -20.87 1.53
N LEU A 274 -15.80 -21.75 2.41
CA LEU A 274 -14.37 -21.97 2.61
C LEU A 274 -13.90 -23.09 1.68
N ARG A 275 -12.89 -22.82 0.86
CA ARG A 275 -12.34 -23.80 -0.09
C ARG A 275 -10.81 -23.75 -0.17
N GLY A 276 -10.21 -24.78 -0.77
CA GLY A 276 -8.77 -24.99 -0.83
C GLY A 276 -8.21 -25.76 0.37
N GLU A 277 -6.89 -25.95 0.40
CA GLU A 277 -6.20 -26.76 1.39
C GLU A 277 -4.99 -26.04 2.01
N GLY A 278 -4.67 -26.38 3.25
CA GLY A 278 -3.51 -25.84 3.97
C GLY A 278 -3.41 -24.31 3.92
N ASP A 279 -2.34 -23.84 3.28
CA ASP A 279 -1.94 -22.43 3.23
C ASP A 279 -2.53 -21.67 2.05
N THR A 280 -3.23 -22.35 1.14
CA THR A 280 -3.82 -21.77 -0.09
C THR A 280 -5.34 -21.65 -0.01
N ARG A 281 -5.91 -21.69 1.20
CA ARG A 281 -7.36 -21.54 1.39
C ARG A 281 -7.84 -20.15 1.02
N GLU A 282 -9.11 -20.08 0.65
CA GLU A 282 -9.83 -18.84 0.50
C GLU A 282 -11.25 -18.95 1.04
N LEU A 283 -11.72 -17.85 1.62
CA LEU A 283 -13.07 -17.69 2.09
C LEU A 283 -13.81 -16.77 1.13
N LEU A 284 -14.80 -17.34 0.45
CA LEU A 284 -15.76 -16.62 -0.36
C LEU A 284 -17.05 -16.42 0.43
N LEU A 285 -17.75 -15.31 0.20
CA LEU A 285 -19.13 -15.13 0.64
C LEU A 285 -20.06 -15.21 -0.57
N LYS A 286 -20.91 -16.23 -0.60
CA LYS A 286 -21.94 -16.46 -1.62
C LYS A 286 -23.17 -15.62 -1.28
N LEU A 287 -23.29 -14.44 -1.91
CA LEU A 287 -24.36 -13.49 -1.66
C LEU A 287 -25.50 -13.72 -2.65
N LYS A 288 -26.62 -14.24 -2.17
CA LYS A 288 -27.85 -14.39 -2.95
C LYS A 288 -28.64 -13.07 -2.87
N LEU A 289 -28.53 -12.26 -3.92
CA LEU A 289 -29.15 -10.93 -3.97
C LEU A 289 -30.55 -11.05 -4.62
N PRO A 290 -31.65 -10.74 -3.92
CA PRO A 290 -32.94 -10.54 -4.57
C PRO A 290 -32.91 -9.30 -5.47
N LYS A 291 -33.92 -9.16 -6.34
CA LYS A 291 -34.15 -7.90 -7.06
C LYS A 291 -34.41 -6.78 -6.05
N GLY A 292 -33.75 -5.64 -6.23
CA GLY A 292 -33.85 -4.47 -5.37
C GLY A 292 -32.69 -4.36 -4.37
N LYS A 293 -32.98 -3.79 -3.19
CA LYS A 293 -31.96 -3.48 -2.18
C LYS A 293 -31.62 -4.69 -1.32
N SER A 294 -30.35 -4.83 -0.95
CA SER A 294 -29.86 -5.81 0.03
C SER A 294 -28.73 -5.20 0.85
N GLU A 295 -28.54 -5.67 2.08
CA GLU A 295 -27.46 -5.22 2.98
C GLU A 295 -26.68 -6.43 3.50
N VAL A 296 -25.35 -6.27 3.61
CA VAL A 296 -24.44 -7.24 4.21
C VAL A 296 -23.49 -6.52 5.16
N GLU A 297 -23.38 -7.04 6.38
CA GLU A 297 -22.40 -6.56 7.37
C GLU A 297 -21.28 -7.58 7.55
N ILE A 298 -20.04 -7.10 7.53
CA ILE A 298 -18.82 -7.88 7.76
C ILE A 298 -17.98 -7.17 8.81
N ARG A 299 -17.49 -7.90 9.80
CA ARG A 299 -16.62 -7.34 10.85
C ARG A 299 -15.24 -7.94 10.74
N TYR A 300 -14.22 -7.09 10.77
CA TYR A 300 -12.82 -7.47 10.81
C TYR A 300 -12.22 -7.04 12.14
N GLU A 301 -11.54 -7.93 12.83
CA GLU A 301 -10.85 -7.68 14.10
C GLU A 301 -9.37 -8.02 13.90
N LEU A 302 -8.51 -7.02 14.07
CA LEU A 302 -7.06 -7.22 14.03
C LEU A 302 -6.62 -7.92 15.33
N LEU A 303 -5.88 -9.02 15.18
CA LEU A 303 -5.39 -9.83 16.31
C LEU A 303 -3.99 -9.41 16.79
N ARG A 304 -3.51 -8.24 16.34
CA ARG A 304 -2.18 -7.70 16.60
C ARG A 304 -2.25 -6.22 16.92
#